data_AF-A0A820H9T8-F1
#
_entry.id   AF-A0A820H9T8-F1
#
_cell.length_a   1.000
_cell.length_b   1.000
_cell.length_c   1.000
_cell.angle_alpha   90.00
_cell.angle_beta   90.00
_cell.angle_gamma   90.00
#
_symmetry.space_group_name_H-M   'P 1'
#
loop_
_entity.id
_entity.type
_entity.pdbx_description
1 polymer ?
#
loop_
_entity_poly.entity_id
_entity_poly.type
_entity_poly.pdbx_seq_one_letter_code
_entity_poly.pdbx_strand_id
1 'polypeptide(L)'
;YGADFHVQTAAGRLLTIGLYLLSLVLVETYTANLASDLTISKSKDSISGIDDIKNGKISFSRIGILVESSVEDYYLREISEGVRNYYPMKTQNELFNSLLNNLIDASISDISAIEYYTNNVYCNLTFVGKDFAPSSYGIAYPKQWLYGKDLDVIILSLRESGVLDDLKKKWFDKNVCQDSSSSYVSTSINMEQMS
;
A
#
# COMPACT_ATOMS: atom_id res chain seq x y z
N TYR A 1 15.07 48.91 -1.65
CA TYR A 1 15.46 49.40 -2.98
C TYR A 1 14.55 48.74 -4.01
N GLY A 2 13.35 49.29 -4.20
CA GLY A 2 12.45 48.90 -5.28
C GLY A 2 12.59 49.95 -6.37
N ALA A 3 13.15 49.56 -7.51
CA ALA A 3 13.22 50.43 -8.67
C ALA A 3 12.01 50.13 -9.55
N ASP A 4 11.02 51.02 -9.54
CA ASP A 4 9.90 50.99 -10.48
C ASP A 4 10.40 51.36 -11.89
N PHE A 5 10.95 50.37 -12.60
CA PHE A 5 11.35 50.53 -13.99
C PHE A 5 10.10 50.46 -14.90
N HIS A 6 9.39 51.58 -15.04
CA HIS A 6 8.30 51.68 -16.00
C HIS A 6 8.86 51.90 -17.41
N VAL A 7 8.91 50.85 -18.23
CA VAL A 7 9.49 50.91 -19.59
C VAL A 7 8.55 51.63 -20.55
N GLN A 8 9.01 52.73 -21.16
CA GLN A 8 8.19 53.63 -21.98
C GLN A 8 8.14 53.24 -23.47
N THR A 9 9.10 52.45 -23.97
CA THR A 9 9.18 52.03 -25.38
C THR A 9 8.55 50.66 -25.62
N ALA A 10 7.89 50.49 -26.78
CA ALA A 10 7.19 49.24 -27.13
C ALA A 10 8.13 48.01 -27.15
N ALA A 11 9.35 48.16 -27.67
CA ALA A 11 10.36 47.12 -27.68
C ALA A 11 10.83 46.74 -26.26
N GLY A 12 10.95 47.73 -25.36
CA GLY A 12 11.32 47.49 -23.97
C GLY A 12 10.25 46.71 -23.19
N ARG A 13 8.97 46.94 -23.49
CA ARG A 13 7.86 46.18 -22.90
C ARG A 13 7.88 44.70 -23.31
N LEU A 14 8.14 44.41 -24.58
CA LEU A 14 8.27 43.03 -25.07
C LEU A 14 9.44 42.30 -24.39
N LEU A 15 10.59 42.96 -24.22
CA LEU A 15 11.74 42.40 -23.52
C LEU A 15 11.44 42.14 -22.04
N THR A 16 10.75 43.06 -21.35
CA THR A 16 10.36 42.82 -19.96
C THR A 16 9.42 41.64 -19.83
N ILE A 17 8.43 41.51 -20.72
CA ILE A 17 7.50 40.37 -20.70
C ILE A 17 8.28 39.06 -20.89
N GLY A 18 9.22 39.02 -21.85
CA GLY A 18 10.08 37.86 -22.07
C GLY A 18 10.93 37.50 -20.84
N LEU A 19 11.53 38.50 -20.18
CA LEU A 19 12.32 38.30 -18.96
C LEU A 19 11.47 37.86 -17.77
N TYR A 20 10.26 38.40 -17.63
CA TYR A 20 9.30 37.95 -16.62
C TYR A 20 8.89 36.49 -16.84
N LEU A 21 8.57 36.12 -18.08
CA LEU A 21 8.26 34.73 -18.43
C LEU A 21 9.44 33.81 -18.16
N LEU A 22 10.66 34.21 -18.52
CA LEU A 22 11.87 33.44 -18.21
C LEU A 22 12.06 33.27 -16.70
N SER A 23 11.86 34.33 -15.91
CA SER A 23 11.96 34.27 -14.45
C SER A 23 10.91 33.35 -13.83
N LEU A 24 9.67 33.37 -14.36
CA LEU A 24 8.59 32.51 -13.91
C LEU A 24 8.91 31.04 -14.16
N VAL A 25 9.38 30.70 -15.37
CA VAL A 25 9.77 29.32 -15.72
C VAL A 25 10.90 28.81 -14.83
N LEU A 26 11.88 29.66 -14.49
CA LEU A 26 12.97 29.27 -13.59
C LEU A 26 12.46 28.96 -12.17
N VAL A 27 11.58 29.81 -11.63
CA VAL A 27 10.98 29.58 -10.30
C VAL A 27 10.13 28.30 -10.31
N GLU A 28 9.28 28.12 -11.32
CA GLU A 28 8.46 26.90 -11.46
C GLU A 28 9.31 25.64 -11.59
N THR A 29 10.39 25.67 -12.37
CA THR A 29 11.29 24.51 -12.52
C THR A 29 12.01 24.18 -11.21
N TYR A 30 12.45 25.20 -10.46
CA TYR A 30 13.05 25.00 -9.14
C TYR A 30 12.03 24.42 -8.14
N THR A 31 10.82 24.97 -8.10
CA THR A 31 9.72 24.44 -7.27
C THR A 31 9.33 23.02 -7.68
N ALA A 32 9.32 22.69 -8.97
CA ALA A 32 9.01 21.36 -9.48
C ALA A 32 10.09 20.33 -9.09
N ASN A 33 11.37 20.68 -9.21
CA ASN A 33 12.47 19.81 -8.80
C ASN A 33 12.45 19.55 -7.29
N LEU A 34 12.26 20.60 -6.49
CA LEU A 34 12.10 20.49 -5.04
C LEU A 34 10.89 19.61 -4.66
N ALA A 35 9.75 19.84 -5.32
CA ALA A 35 8.54 19.04 -5.09
C ALA A 35 8.74 17.58 -5.49
N SER A 36 9.48 17.31 -6.58
CA SER A 36 9.87 15.96 -7.00
C SER A 36 10.72 15.27 -5.93
N ASP A 37 11.75 15.95 -5.39
CA ASP A 37 12.61 15.38 -4.35
C ASP A 37 11.86 15.11 -3.04
N LEU A 38 10.96 16.01 -2.63
CA LEU A 38 10.08 15.80 -1.46
C LEU A 38 9.10 14.64 -1.68
N THR A 39 8.65 14.43 -2.91
CA THR A 39 7.77 13.31 -3.26
C THR A 39 8.54 11.99 -3.29
N ILE A 40 9.74 11.98 -3.85
CA ILE A 40 10.61 10.79 -3.91
C ILE A 40 11.09 10.38 -2.52
N SER A 41 11.48 11.32 -1.66
CA SER A 41 11.91 11.01 -0.29
C SER A 41 10.80 10.34 0.52
N LYS A 42 9.56 10.84 0.45
CA LYS A 42 8.40 10.17 1.06
C LYS A 42 8.11 8.78 0.48
N SER A 43 8.38 8.60 -0.82
CA SER A 43 8.21 7.29 -1.49
C SER A 43 9.31 6.29 -1.13
N LYS A 44 10.52 6.73 -0.78
CA LYS A 44 11.63 5.82 -0.44
C LYS A 44 11.38 5.08 0.87
N ASP A 45 10.75 5.71 1.85
CA ASP A 45 10.45 5.08 3.14
C ASP A 45 9.19 4.20 3.10
N SER A 46 8.36 4.34 2.07
CA SER A 46 7.17 3.52 1.89
C SER A 46 7.53 2.18 1.23
N ILE A 47 6.95 1.10 1.74
CA ILE A 47 7.07 -0.25 1.17
C ILE A 47 6.08 -0.33 0.03
N SER A 48 6.55 -0.56 -1.19
CA SER A 48 5.71 -0.54 -2.40
C SER A 48 5.16 -1.91 -2.79
N GLY A 49 5.79 -3.00 -2.34
CA GLY A 49 5.33 -4.36 -2.60
C GLY A 49 6.32 -5.44 -2.20
N ILE A 50 6.10 -6.65 -2.71
CA ILE A 50 6.89 -7.85 -2.39
C ILE A 50 8.33 -7.76 -2.89
N ASP A 51 8.58 -7.02 -3.98
CA ASP A 51 9.91 -6.83 -4.54
C ASP A 51 10.83 -6.08 -3.58
N ASP A 52 10.30 -5.11 -2.81
CA ASP A 52 11.09 -4.41 -1.78
C ASP A 52 11.57 -5.37 -0.68
N ILE A 53 10.75 -6.38 -0.34
CA ILE A 53 11.11 -7.42 0.61
C ILE A 53 12.19 -8.34 0.02
N LYS A 54 12.03 -8.76 -1.24
CA LYS A 54 13.01 -9.61 -1.95
C LYS A 54 14.35 -8.91 -2.15
N ASN A 55 14.33 -7.61 -2.39
CA ASN A 55 15.52 -6.79 -2.59
C ASN A 55 16.20 -6.39 -1.27
N GLY A 56 15.65 -6.81 -0.12
CA GLY A 56 16.26 -6.58 1.19
C GLY A 56 16.15 -5.12 1.68
N LYS A 57 15.15 -4.36 1.21
CA LYS A 57 14.88 -3.00 1.69
C LYS A 57 14.53 -2.98 3.19
N ILE A 58 13.95 -4.08 3.68
CA ILE A 58 13.56 -4.28 5.07
C ILE A 58 14.41 -5.40 5.66
N SER A 59 14.88 -5.22 6.90
CA SER A 59 15.54 -6.30 7.63
C SER A 59 14.56 -7.45 7.87
N PHE A 60 14.97 -8.68 7.55
CA PHE A 60 14.12 -9.86 7.71
C PHE A 60 13.55 -10.02 9.13
N SER A 61 14.29 -9.59 10.16
CA SER A 61 13.83 -9.61 11.55
C SER A 61 12.64 -8.68 11.87
N ARG A 62 12.33 -7.73 10.97
CA ARG A 62 11.19 -6.80 11.08
C ARG A 62 10.02 -7.23 10.20
N ILE A 63 10.07 -8.43 9.62
CA ILE A 63 8.99 -9.03 8.84
C ILE A 63 8.24 -10.03 9.72
N GLY A 64 6.96 -9.78 9.97
CA GLY A 64 6.10 -10.70 10.72
C GLY A 64 5.47 -11.76 9.82
N ILE A 65 5.60 -13.03 10.19
CA ILE A 65 4.99 -14.15 9.44
C ILE A 65 4.29 -15.09 10.41
N LEU A 66 3.08 -15.48 10.05
CA LEU A 66 2.30 -16.47 10.79
C LEU A 66 2.93 -17.86 10.61
N VAL A 67 3.39 -18.47 11.70
CA VAL A 67 3.97 -19.82 11.67
C VAL A 67 2.89 -20.87 11.38
N GLU A 68 3.30 -21.99 10.79
CA GLU A 68 2.44 -23.11 10.41
C GLU A 68 1.33 -22.71 9.42
N SER A 69 1.61 -21.71 8.59
CA SER A 69 0.68 -21.20 7.58
C SER A 69 1.22 -21.38 6.16
N SER A 70 0.33 -21.35 5.17
CA SER A 70 0.70 -21.32 3.74
C SER A 70 1.63 -20.17 3.39
N VAL A 71 1.56 -19.08 4.15
CA VAL A 71 2.39 -17.89 3.97
C VAL A 71 3.83 -18.15 4.41
N GLU A 72 4.05 -18.94 5.47
CA GLU A 72 5.39 -19.38 5.88
C GLU A 72 6.03 -20.20 4.75
N ASP A 73 5.31 -21.18 4.22
CA ASP A 73 5.81 -22.03 3.14
C ASP A 73 6.19 -21.22 1.89
N TYR A 74 5.38 -20.21 1.54
CA TYR A 74 5.68 -19.30 0.44
C TYR A 74 6.93 -18.46 0.72
N TYR A 75 7.02 -17.84 1.90
CA TYR A 75 8.16 -17.00 2.26
C TYR A 75 9.47 -17.79 2.26
N LEU A 76 9.46 -18.99 2.86
CA LEU A 76 10.62 -19.87 2.89
C LEU A 76 11.07 -20.27 1.49
N ARG A 77 10.13 -20.51 0.57
CA ARG A 77 10.45 -20.93 -0.80
C ARG A 77 10.96 -19.79 -1.67
N GLU A 78 10.29 -18.64 -1.63
CA GLU A 78 10.44 -17.59 -2.65
C GLU A 78 11.25 -16.37 -2.18
N ILE A 79 11.52 -16.24 -0.87
CA ILE A 79 12.14 -15.04 -0.31
C ILE A 79 13.39 -15.38 0.49
N SER A 80 13.30 -16.31 1.44
CA SER A 80 14.41 -16.59 2.35
C SER A 80 15.22 -17.84 2.01
N GLU A 81 14.95 -18.48 0.88
CA GLU A 81 15.67 -19.67 0.39
C GLU A 81 15.80 -20.79 1.45
N GLY A 82 14.74 -20.96 2.26
CA GLY A 82 14.64 -21.96 3.32
C GLY A 82 15.14 -21.50 4.70
N VAL A 83 15.58 -20.25 4.84
CA VAL A 83 16.08 -19.70 6.12
C VAL A 83 14.94 -19.08 6.93
N ARG A 84 14.79 -19.47 8.19
CA ARG A 84 13.85 -18.84 9.14
C ARG A 84 14.47 -17.60 9.77
N ASN A 85 14.44 -16.48 9.04
CA ASN A 85 15.00 -15.19 9.44
C ASN A 85 13.94 -14.11 9.75
N TYR A 86 12.67 -14.50 9.86
CA TYR A 86 11.53 -13.61 10.11
C TYR A 86 11.13 -13.58 11.59
N TYR A 87 10.25 -12.65 11.96
CA TYR A 87 9.63 -12.57 13.29
C TYR A 87 8.41 -13.51 13.37
N PRO A 88 8.47 -14.60 14.16
CA PRO A 88 7.42 -15.61 14.16
C PRO A 88 6.20 -15.16 14.94
N MET A 89 5.02 -15.24 14.31
CA MET A 89 3.72 -14.90 14.89
C MET A 89 2.87 -16.16 15.03
N LYS A 90 2.12 -16.30 16.13
CA LYS A 90 1.20 -17.45 16.31
C LYS A 90 -0.24 -17.13 15.94
N THR A 91 -0.65 -15.88 16.10
CA THR A 91 -2.05 -15.46 15.89
C THR A 91 -2.12 -14.23 15.01
N GLN A 92 -3.16 -14.11 14.21
CA GLN A 92 -3.40 -12.93 13.38
C GLN A 92 -3.53 -11.63 14.20
N ASN A 93 -4.14 -11.68 15.39
CA ASN A 93 -4.24 -10.51 16.28
C ASN A 93 -2.86 -10.06 16.80
N GLU A 94 -1.96 -11.00 17.07
CA GLU A 94 -0.60 -10.71 17.51
C GLU A 94 0.18 -10.01 16.39
N LEU A 95 -0.01 -10.45 15.14
CA LEU A 95 0.57 -9.88 13.94
C LEU A 95 0.12 -8.42 13.75
N PHE A 96 -1.18 -8.14 13.80
CA PHE A 96 -1.68 -6.77 13.67
C PHE A 96 -1.26 -5.86 14.83
N ASN A 97 -1.26 -6.36 16.06
CA ASN A 97 -0.78 -5.60 17.21
C ASN A 97 0.72 -5.29 17.10
N SER A 98 1.52 -6.23 16.59
CA SER A 98 2.95 -6.03 16.37
C SER A 98 3.22 -4.95 15.30
N LEU A 99 2.40 -4.89 14.25
CA LEU A 99 2.43 -3.81 13.25
C LEU A 99 2.08 -2.45 13.88
N LEU A 100 1.00 -2.39 14.66
CA LEU A 100 0.56 -1.14 15.31
C LEU A 100 1.59 -0.60 16.32
N ASN A 101 2.32 -1.50 16.99
CA ASN A 101 3.35 -1.14 17.97
C ASN A 101 4.73 -0.88 17.33
N ASN A 102 4.84 -0.87 16.00
CA ASN A 102 6.10 -0.70 15.25
C ASN A 102 7.19 -1.74 15.57
N LEU A 103 6.81 -2.91 16.09
CA LEU A 103 7.74 -4.02 16.34
C LEU A 103 8.20 -4.65 15.01
N ILE A 104 7.27 -4.71 14.06
CA ILE A 104 7.50 -5.16 12.68
C ILE A 104 7.08 -4.05 11.72
N ASP A 105 7.78 -3.94 10.59
CA ASP A 105 7.49 -2.95 9.54
C ASP A 105 6.52 -3.49 8.50
N ALA A 106 6.53 -4.81 8.28
CA ALA A 106 5.76 -5.46 7.25
C ALA A 106 5.31 -6.84 7.69
N SER A 107 4.19 -7.29 7.13
CA SER A 107 3.75 -8.67 7.24
C SER A 107 3.12 -9.13 5.94
N ILE A 108 3.22 -10.42 5.67
CA ILE A 108 2.62 -11.07 4.51
C ILE A 108 1.45 -11.90 5.04
N SER A 109 0.29 -11.79 4.39
CA SER A 109 -0.91 -12.57 4.72
C SER A 109 -1.86 -12.62 3.50
N ASP A 110 -2.95 -13.38 3.62
CA ASP A 110 -3.95 -13.51 2.56
C ASP A 110 -4.70 -12.19 2.33
N ILE A 111 -4.98 -11.86 1.07
CA ILE A 111 -5.61 -10.60 0.66
C ILE A 111 -6.96 -10.40 1.36
N SER A 112 -7.83 -11.41 1.37
CA SER A 112 -9.17 -11.31 1.96
C SER A 112 -9.13 -11.02 3.47
N ALA A 113 -8.13 -11.57 4.17
CA ALA A 113 -7.93 -11.28 5.58
C ALA A 113 -7.46 -9.83 5.74
N ILE A 114 -6.40 -9.44 5.04
CA ILE A 114 -5.82 -8.09 5.16
C ILE A 114 -6.87 -7.03 4.82
N GLU A 115 -7.56 -7.13 3.67
CA GLU A 115 -8.59 -6.18 3.24
C GLU A 115 -9.67 -6.00 4.29
N TYR A 116 -10.16 -7.10 4.87
CA TYR A 116 -11.16 -7.03 5.93
C TYR A 116 -10.62 -6.27 7.15
N TYR A 117 -9.44 -6.63 7.64
CA TYR A 117 -8.88 -6.04 8.85
C TYR A 117 -8.48 -4.57 8.65
N THR A 118 -7.89 -4.19 7.52
CA THR A 118 -7.51 -2.80 7.24
C THR A 118 -8.73 -1.90 7.02
N ASN A 119 -9.80 -2.42 6.40
CA ASN A 119 -10.99 -1.61 6.09
C ASN A 119 -12.01 -1.53 7.24
N ASN A 120 -12.04 -2.54 8.13
CA ASN A 120 -13.04 -2.64 9.19
C ASN A 120 -12.50 -2.49 10.62
N VAL A 121 -11.25 -2.88 10.89
CA VAL A 121 -10.75 -3.05 12.26
C VAL A 121 -9.62 -2.08 12.57
N TYR A 122 -8.62 -1.99 11.70
CA TYR A 122 -7.37 -1.27 11.93
C TYR A 122 -7.12 -0.22 10.84
N CYS A 123 -7.79 0.93 10.96
CA CYS A 123 -7.70 2.02 9.98
C CYS A 123 -6.32 2.68 9.84
N ASN A 124 -5.43 2.46 10.81
CA ASN A 124 -4.08 2.99 10.79
C ASN A 124 -3.13 2.13 9.95
N LEU A 125 -3.56 0.93 9.56
CA LEU A 125 -2.79 0.04 8.71
C LEU A 125 -3.24 0.19 7.27
N THR A 126 -2.28 0.15 6.35
CA THR A 126 -2.54 0.24 4.91
C THR A 126 -2.08 -1.05 4.25
N PHE A 127 -2.93 -1.62 3.42
CA PHE A 127 -2.55 -2.70 2.51
C PHE A 127 -1.69 -2.12 1.38
N VAL A 128 -0.53 -2.71 1.11
CA VAL A 128 0.37 -2.26 0.05
C VAL A 128 0.87 -3.43 -0.78
N GLY A 129 1.07 -3.17 -2.07
CA GLY A 129 1.53 -4.14 -3.04
C GLY A 129 0.42 -4.62 -3.97
N LYS A 130 0.81 -5.49 -4.90
CA LYS A 130 -0.08 -6.19 -5.82
C LYS A 130 -0.09 -7.67 -5.49
N ASP A 131 -1.13 -8.35 -5.93
CA ASP A 131 -1.26 -9.80 -5.84
C ASP A 131 -0.05 -10.48 -6.47
N PHE A 132 0.73 -11.19 -5.65
CA PHE A 132 1.97 -11.85 -6.07
C PHE A 132 1.86 -13.38 -6.08
N ALA A 133 0.89 -13.94 -5.35
CA ALA A 133 0.64 -15.37 -5.26
C ALA A 133 -0.88 -15.61 -5.34
N PRO A 134 -1.45 -15.84 -6.54
CA PRO A 134 -2.88 -16.07 -6.68
C PRO A 134 -3.23 -17.41 -6.01
N SER A 135 -3.93 -17.32 -4.88
CA SER A 135 -4.50 -18.46 -4.18
C SER A 135 -6.02 -18.43 -4.31
N SER A 136 -6.66 -19.59 -4.22
CA SER A 136 -8.11 -19.71 -4.28
C SER A 136 -8.60 -20.57 -3.12
N TYR A 137 -9.67 -20.13 -2.48
CA TYR A 137 -10.34 -20.90 -1.45
C TYR A 137 -11.19 -22.00 -2.10
N GLY A 138 -11.12 -23.21 -1.53
CA GLY A 138 -11.89 -24.36 -1.97
C GLY A 138 -12.44 -25.14 -0.79
N ILE A 139 -13.53 -25.86 -1.03
CA ILE A 139 -14.13 -26.76 -0.02
C ILE A 139 -13.60 -28.17 -0.31
N ALA A 140 -12.93 -28.76 0.67
CA ALA A 140 -12.44 -30.13 0.57
C ALA A 140 -13.46 -31.11 1.14
N TYR A 141 -13.65 -32.25 0.46
CA TYR A 141 -14.51 -33.34 0.91
C TYR A 141 -13.82 -34.70 0.69
N PRO A 142 -14.23 -35.77 1.42
CA PRO A 142 -13.63 -37.08 1.29
C PRO A 142 -13.67 -37.63 -0.15
N LYS A 143 -12.64 -38.41 -0.51
CA LYS A 143 -12.58 -39.06 -1.82
C LYS A 143 -13.80 -39.99 -1.99
N GLN A 144 -14.44 -39.94 -3.15
CA GLN A 144 -15.66 -40.71 -3.49
C GLN A 144 -16.91 -40.31 -2.69
N TRP A 145 -16.99 -39.08 -2.19
CA TRP A 145 -18.23 -38.58 -1.60
C TRP A 145 -19.35 -38.47 -2.66
N LEU A 146 -20.49 -39.10 -2.37
CA LEU A 146 -21.62 -39.22 -3.30
C LEU A 146 -22.16 -37.87 -3.80
N TYR A 147 -22.09 -36.84 -2.95
CA TYR A 147 -22.64 -35.51 -3.22
C TYR A 147 -21.63 -34.49 -3.74
N GLY A 148 -20.38 -34.91 -4.03
CA GLY A 148 -19.34 -33.97 -4.48
C GLY A 148 -19.75 -33.21 -5.75
N LYS A 149 -20.32 -33.92 -6.74
CA LYS A 149 -20.82 -33.30 -7.98
C LYS A 149 -21.99 -32.36 -7.75
N ASP A 150 -22.93 -32.76 -6.88
CA ASP A 150 -24.09 -31.93 -6.58
C ASP A 150 -23.68 -30.63 -5.88
N LEU A 151 -22.70 -30.70 -4.96
CA LEU A 151 -22.14 -29.53 -4.30
C LEU A 151 -21.49 -28.58 -5.30
N ASP A 152 -20.68 -29.10 -6.22
CA ASP A 152 -20.01 -28.27 -7.24
C ASP A 152 -21.04 -27.53 -8.13
N VAL A 153 -22.11 -28.21 -8.55
CA VAL A 153 -23.20 -27.60 -9.33
C VAL A 153 -23.92 -26.51 -8.53
N ILE A 154 -24.18 -26.74 -7.25
CA ILE A 154 -24.83 -25.74 -6.38
C ILE A 154 -23.92 -24.52 -6.22
N ILE A 155 -22.62 -24.70 -5.98
CA ILE A 155 -21.67 -23.59 -5.84
C ILE A 155 -21.60 -22.77 -7.13
N LEU A 156 -21.59 -23.42 -8.29
CA LEU A 156 -21.63 -22.74 -9.60
C LEU A 156 -22.92 -21.94 -9.76
N SER A 157 -24.07 -22.53 -9.43
CA SER A 157 -25.36 -21.83 -9.48
C SER A 157 -25.39 -20.60 -8.56
N LEU A 158 -24.83 -20.69 -7.35
CA LEU A 158 -24.72 -19.56 -6.41
C LEU A 158 -23.79 -18.44 -6.93
N ARG A 159 -22.76 -18.80 -7.70
CA ARG A 159 -21.88 -17.84 -8.37
C ARG A 159 -22.62 -17.15 -9.51
N GLU A 160 -23.27 -17.91 -10.39
CA GLU A 160 -24.01 -17.38 -11.54
C GLU A 160 -25.20 -16.50 -11.11
N SER A 161 -25.85 -16.84 -10.00
CA SER A 161 -26.95 -16.05 -9.46
C SER A 161 -26.49 -14.78 -8.73
N GLY A 162 -25.18 -14.54 -8.58
CA GLY A 162 -24.61 -13.38 -7.89
C GLY A 162 -24.69 -13.43 -6.36
N VAL A 163 -25.18 -14.52 -5.77
CA VAL A 163 -25.35 -14.64 -4.31
C VAL A 163 -24.00 -14.60 -3.58
N LEU A 164 -22.95 -15.17 -4.19
CA LEU A 164 -21.59 -15.07 -3.65
C LEU A 164 -21.06 -13.64 -3.64
N ASP A 165 -21.40 -12.84 -4.66
CA ASP A 165 -20.99 -11.43 -4.73
C ASP A 165 -21.72 -10.59 -3.67
N ASP A 166 -23.01 -10.85 -3.46
CA ASP A 166 -23.79 -10.22 -2.39
C ASP A 166 -23.22 -10.56 -1.01
N LEU A 167 -22.81 -11.81 -0.78
CA LEU A 167 -22.15 -12.23 0.45
C LEU A 167 -20.80 -11.54 0.61
N LYS A 168 -19.99 -11.48 -0.46
CA LYS A 168 -18.70 -10.77 -0.44
C LYS A 168 -18.91 -9.32 -0.04
N LYS A 169 -19.83 -8.61 -0.69
CA LYS A 169 -20.15 -7.22 -0.39
C LYS A 169 -20.64 -7.03 1.05
N LYS A 170 -21.51 -7.93 1.53
CA LYS A 170 -22.06 -7.85 2.88
C LYS A 170 -20.99 -7.96 3.99
N TRP A 171 -19.99 -8.82 3.78
CA TRP A 171 -18.99 -9.16 4.80
C TRP A 171 -17.66 -8.41 4.64
N PHE A 172 -17.28 -8.03 3.42
CA PHE A 172 -15.96 -7.45 3.12
C PHE A 172 -16.01 -5.96 2.71
N ASP A 173 -17.08 -5.48 2.05
CA ASP A 173 -17.16 -4.08 1.57
C ASP A 173 -17.67 -3.08 2.63
N LYS A 174 -17.78 -3.50 3.90
CA LYS A 174 -18.00 -2.54 4.98
C LYS A 174 -16.70 -1.75 5.14
N ASN A 175 -16.72 -0.46 4.82
CA ASN A 175 -15.56 0.42 4.95
C ASN A 175 -15.77 1.34 6.15
N VAL A 176 -15.59 0.80 7.36
CA VAL A 176 -15.65 1.59 8.60
C VAL A 176 -14.55 2.67 8.60
N CYS A 177 -13.43 2.39 7.94
CA CYS A 177 -12.26 3.27 7.90
C CYS A 177 -12.29 4.35 6.81
N GLN A 178 -13.26 4.39 5.89
CA GLN A 178 -13.29 5.42 4.84
C GLN A 178 -13.62 6.84 5.37
N ASP A 179 -14.29 6.94 6.52
CA ASP A 179 -14.69 8.21 7.13
C ASP A 179 -13.52 9.02 7.76
N SER A 180 -12.33 8.43 7.90
CA SER A 180 -11.15 9.12 8.47
C SER A 180 -10.24 9.77 7.41
N SER A 181 -10.50 9.56 6.12
CA SER A 181 -9.65 10.10 5.03
C SER A 181 -9.92 11.57 4.67
N SER A 182 -10.93 12.20 5.28
CA SER A 182 -11.29 13.60 5.01
C SER A 182 -10.68 14.63 5.97
N SER A 183 -9.72 14.24 6.81
CA SER A 183 -8.85 15.20 7.50
C SER A 183 -7.60 15.44 6.65
N TYR A 184 -7.63 16.55 5.90
CA TYR A 184 -6.49 17.17 5.22
C TYR A 184 -5.17 16.84 5.91
N VAL A 185 -4.38 15.95 5.29
CA VAL A 185 -3.02 15.63 5.74
C VAL A 185 -2.16 16.86 5.51
N SER A 186 -2.18 17.77 6.47
CA SER A 186 -1.21 18.85 6.58
C SER A 186 0.07 18.23 7.12
N THR A 187 0.90 17.63 6.25
CA THR A 187 2.21 17.13 6.67
C THR A 187 3.10 18.34 6.93
N SER A 188 3.38 18.62 8.20
CA SER A 188 4.40 19.60 8.61
C SER A 188 5.78 19.13 8.13
N ILE A 189 6.54 20.04 7.54
CA ILE A 189 7.94 19.81 7.15
C ILE A 189 8.78 19.80 8.45
N ASN A 190 9.54 18.72 8.69
CA ASN A 190 10.46 18.64 9.82
C ASN A 190 11.72 19.49 9.55
N MET A 191 12.22 20.16 10.60
CA MET A 191 13.34 21.12 10.54
C MET A 191 14.67 20.51 10.04
N GLU A 192 14.82 19.18 10.05
CA GLU A 192 16.01 18.50 9.55
C GLU A 192 16.16 18.55 8.01
N GLN A 193 15.10 18.87 7.27
CA GLN A 193 15.16 19.01 5.81
C GLN A 193 15.51 20.44 5.34
N MET A 194 15.77 21.37 6.26
CA MET A 194 16.08 22.78 5.96
C MET A 194 17.55 23.17 6.20
N SER A 195 18.44 22.22 6.55
CA SER A 195 19.89 22.47 6.72
C SER A 195 20.71 21.95 5.55
#